data_AF-A0A6G1RN92-F1
#
_entry.id   AF-A0A6G1RN92-F1
#
_cell.length_a   1.000
_cell.length_b   1.000
_cell.length_c   1.000
_cell.angle_alpha   90.00
_cell.angle_beta   90.00
_cell.angle_gamma   90.00
#
_symmetry.space_group_name_H-M   'P 1'
#
loop_
_entity.id
_entity.type
_entity.pdbx_description
1 polymer ?
#
loop_
_entity_poly.entity_id
_entity_poly.type
_entity_poly.pdbx_seq_one_letter_code
_entity_poly.pdbx_strand_id
1 'polypeptide(L)'
;SGAFHCLKDGKGDVAFVKHTTVQENAPEEKDEYELLCLDGTRQPVDNYKACHWARVPAHAVVARDDNKVDDIWTFLSKAQEKFGVGTTSTFHLFGPPGKKDPSLKDLLFKDSAVQLKRTPAMMDSQLYLGFEYYSAIQSLQKDNLNSDRRGNKTRWCAVGKNEKSKCDLWSVVSNGEVECTVADSTKDCIVKIMKGEADAISVDGGFVYTAGVCGLVPVM
;
A
#
# COMPACT_ATOMS: atom_id res chain seq x y z
N SER A 1 -18.91 0.91 6.47
CA SER A 1 -19.86 1.77 7.22
C SER A 1 -20.36 1.18 8.54
N GLY A 2 -20.54 -0.14 8.67
CA GLY A 2 -21.06 -0.73 9.91
C GLY A 2 -20.31 -0.35 11.20
N ALA A 3 -18.97 -0.29 11.17
CA ALA A 3 -18.18 0.12 12.34
C ALA A 3 -18.51 1.54 12.83
N PHE A 4 -18.77 2.50 11.93
CA PHE A 4 -19.17 3.85 12.31
C PHE A 4 -20.58 3.88 12.90
N HIS A 5 -21.51 3.08 12.37
CA HIS A 5 -22.84 2.94 12.98
C HIS A 5 -22.78 2.30 14.37
N CYS A 6 -21.86 1.37 14.60
CA CYS A 6 -21.62 0.82 15.95
C CYS A 6 -21.25 1.91 16.96
N LEU A 7 -20.35 2.83 16.58
CA LEU A 7 -19.99 4.00 17.38
C LEU A 7 -21.20 4.94 17.57
N LYS A 8 -21.90 5.27 16.48
CA LYS A 8 -23.08 6.15 16.51
C LYS A 8 -24.21 5.61 17.40
N ASP A 9 -24.40 4.30 17.42
CA ASP A 9 -25.39 3.61 18.26
C ASP A 9 -24.96 3.52 19.73
N GLY A 10 -23.79 4.04 20.11
CA GLY A 10 -23.25 3.96 21.47
C GLY A 10 -22.80 2.56 21.88
N LYS A 11 -22.54 1.66 20.92
CA LYS A 11 -22.12 0.27 21.16
C LYS A 11 -20.60 0.09 21.25
N GLY A 12 -19.84 1.15 21.01
CA GLY A 12 -18.39 1.19 21.21
C GLY A 12 -17.91 2.63 21.27
N ASP A 13 -16.77 2.85 21.93
CA ASP A 13 -16.23 4.18 22.18
C ASP A 13 -15.40 4.73 21.01
N VAL A 14 -14.91 3.84 20.14
CA VAL A 14 -14.04 4.15 19.00
C VAL A 14 -14.41 3.28 17.80
N ALA A 15 -14.41 3.88 16.60
CA ALA A 15 -14.53 3.16 15.34
C ALA A 15 -13.26 3.34 14.48
N PHE A 16 -12.60 2.24 14.13
CA PHE A 16 -11.48 2.24 13.19
C PHE A 16 -11.99 2.21 11.74
N VAL A 17 -11.96 3.36 11.08
CA VAL A 17 -12.54 3.56 9.74
C VAL A 17 -11.65 4.44 8.84
N LYS A 18 -12.01 4.57 7.55
CA LYS A 18 -11.29 5.44 6.60
C LYS A 18 -11.69 6.91 6.79
N HIS A 19 -10.84 7.82 6.34
CA HIS A 19 -11.03 9.27 6.44
C HIS A 19 -12.35 9.81 5.85
N THR A 20 -12.95 9.12 4.88
CA THR A 20 -14.21 9.56 4.26
C THR A 20 -15.47 9.04 4.96
N THR A 21 -15.34 8.12 5.93
CA THR A 21 -16.51 7.41 6.49
C THR A 21 -17.49 8.34 7.19
N VAL A 22 -17.04 9.33 7.96
CA VAL A 22 -17.97 10.28 8.61
C VAL A 22 -18.71 11.10 7.53
N GLN A 23 -18.00 11.64 6.55
CA GLN A 23 -18.59 12.42 5.45
C GLN A 23 -19.63 11.61 4.64
N GLU A 24 -19.42 10.30 4.46
CA GLU A 24 -20.32 9.40 3.72
C GLU A 24 -21.56 8.95 4.51
N ASN A 25 -21.55 9.06 5.83
CA ASN A 25 -22.60 8.49 6.69
C ASN A 25 -23.33 9.54 7.54
N ALA A 26 -22.64 10.60 7.95
CA ALA A 26 -23.16 11.66 8.80
C ALA A 26 -22.53 13.02 8.46
N PRO A 27 -22.68 13.52 7.21
CA PRO A 27 -22.09 14.80 6.81
C PRO A 27 -22.65 15.99 7.61
N GLU A 28 -23.89 15.91 8.07
CA GLU A 28 -24.59 16.96 8.84
C GLU A 28 -24.21 16.97 10.33
N GLU A 29 -23.73 15.84 10.85
CA GLU A 29 -23.37 15.65 12.27
C GLU A 29 -21.84 15.55 12.43
N LYS A 30 -21.08 16.01 11.43
CA LYS A 30 -19.63 15.82 11.37
C LYS A 30 -18.89 16.41 12.57
N ASP A 31 -19.38 17.54 13.06
CA ASP A 31 -18.80 18.28 14.20
C ASP A 31 -19.02 17.56 15.54
N GLU A 32 -19.86 16.51 15.58
CA GLU A 32 -20.07 15.67 16.77
C GLU A 32 -19.01 14.57 16.92
N TYR A 33 -18.12 14.41 15.94
CA TYR A 33 -17.09 13.38 15.93
C TYR A 33 -15.69 14.00 15.87
N GLU A 34 -14.71 13.30 16.43
CA GLU A 34 -13.30 13.68 16.43
C GLU A 34 -12.42 12.51 15.98
N LEU A 35 -11.19 12.82 15.58
CA LEU A 35 -10.13 11.85 15.31
C LEU A 35 -9.24 11.68 16.53
N LEU A 36 -8.80 10.45 16.76
CA LEU A 36 -7.77 10.11 17.75
C LEU A 36 -6.41 10.03 17.07
N CYS A 37 -5.48 10.91 17.46
CA CYS A 37 -4.16 11.01 16.85
C CYS A 37 -3.12 10.16 17.59
N LEU A 38 -2.04 9.78 16.90
CA LEU A 38 -0.97 8.96 17.47
C LEU A 38 -0.15 9.68 18.55
N ASP A 39 -0.17 11.01 18.56
CA ASP A 39 0.47 11.86 19.57
C ASP A 39 -0.36 12.02 20.85
N GLY A 40 -1.49 11.31 20.95
CA GLY A 40 -2.42 11.38 22.08
C GLY A 40 -3.37 12.57 22.04
N THR A 41 -3.28 13.43 21.01
CA THR A 41 -4.22 14.54 20.82
C THR A 41 -5.50 14.09 20.10
N ARG A 42 -6.50 14.98 20.10
CA ARG A 42 -7.71 14.86 19.27
C ARG A 42 -7.76 16.00 18.28
N GLN A 43 -8.29 15.71 17.10
CA GLN A 43 -8.44 16.72 16.05
C GLN A 43 -9.77 16.58 15.30
N PRO A 44 -10.28 17.66 14.70
CA PRO A 44 -11.49 17.61 13.88
C PRO A 44 -11.35 16.60 12.73
N VAL A 45 -12.49 16.03 12.30
CA VAL A 45 -12.57 15.01 11.22
C VAL A 45 -11.87 15.45 9.93
N ASP A 46 -11.87 16.75 9.63
CA ASP A 46 -11.21 17.29 8.43
C ASP A 46 -9.68 17.26 8.47
N ASN A 47 -9.08 17.19 9.65
CA ASN A 47 -7.62 17.20 9.78
C ASN A 47 -6.99 15.81 9.66
N TYR A 48 -7.67 14.84 9.04
CA TYR A 48 -7.20 13.47 8.87
C TYR A 48 -5.83 13.37 8.17
N LYS A 49 -5.42 14.38 7.38
CA LYS A 49 -4.09 14.41 6.76
C LYS A 49 -2.96 14.53 7.80
N ALA A 50 -3.18 15.28 8.87
CA ALA A 50 -2.22 15.42 9.97
C ALA A 50 -2.49 14.42 11.10
N CYS A 51 -3.75 13.99 11.27
CA CYS A 51 -4.18 13.05 12.30
C CYS A 51 -4.74 11.76 11.68
N HIS A 52 -3.86 10.79 11.41
CA HIS A 52 -4.22 9.45 10.97
C HIS A 52 -3.24 8.42 11.52
N TRP A 53 -3.65 7.16 11.57
CA TRP A 53 -2.81 6.08 12.09
C TRP A 53 -1.91 5.47 11.02
N ALA A 54 -2.39 5.43 9.77
CA ALA A 54 -1.62 4.94 8.64
C ALA A 54 -2.19 5.48 7.32
N ARG A 55 -1.29 5.64 6.34
CA ARG A 55 -1.66 5.79 4.93
C ARG A 55 -1.47 4.45 4.25
N VAL A 56 -2.57 3.87 3.76
CA VAL A 56 -2.56 2.55 3.13
C VAL A 56 -2.92 2.63 1.64
N PRO A 57 -2.42 1.71 0.80
CA PRO A 57 -2.83 1.59 -0.58
C PRO A 57 -4.35 1.36 -0.72
N ALA A 58 -4.89 1.75 -1.87
CA ALA A 58 -6.31 1.58 -2.16
C ALA A 58 -6.69 0.09 -2.24
N HIS A 59 -7.99 -0.20 -2.26
CA HIS A 59 -8.45 -1.54 -2.63
C HIS A 59 -8.12 -1.80 -4.11
N ALA A 60 -7.76 -3.04 -4.44
CA ALA A 60 -7.39 -3.43 -5.79
C ALA A 60 -8.23 -4.62 -6.28
N VAL A 61 -8.45 -4.68 -7.59
CA VAL A 61 -8.88 -5.90 -8.27
C VAL A 61 -7.65 -6.78 -8.43
N VAL A 62 -7.73 -8.02 -7.96
CA VAL A 62 -6.69 -9.03 -8.15
C VAL A 62 -7.15 -10.04 -9.18
N ALA A 63 -6.21 -10.50 -10.00
CA ALA A 63 -6.42 -11.54 -11.00
C ALA A 63 -5.23 -12.49 -10.97
N ARG A 64 -5.40 -13.67 -11.57
CA ARG A 64 -4.26 -14.54 -11.85
C ARG A 64 -3.36 -13.85 -12.86
N ASP A 65 -2.06 -14.11 -12.75
CA ASP A 65 -1.08 -13.69 -13.75
C ASP A 65 -1.18 -14.60 -14.97
N ASP A 66 -2.28 -14.43 -15.71
CA ASP A 66 -2.58 -15.12 -16.96
C ASP A 66 -3.01 -14.11 -18.03
N ASN A 67 -3.29 -14.60 -19.23
CA ASN A 67 -3.63 -13.76 -20.38
C ASN A 67 -4.94 -12.96 -20.24
N LYS A 68 -5.71 -13.12 -19.16
CA LYS A 68 -6.99 -12.40 -18.97
C LYS A 68 -6.84 -11.03 -18.33
N VAL A 69 -5.65 -10.65 -17.87
CA VAL A 69 -5.44 -9.34 -17.21
C VAL A 69 -5.85 -8.18 -18.12
N ASP A 70 -5.52 -8.25 -19.41
CA ASP A 70 -5.90 -7.24 -20.39
C ASP A 70 -7.40 -7.20 -20.68
N ASP A 71 -8.05 -8.36 -20.73
CA ASP A 71 -9.51 -8.47 -20.93
C ASP A 71 -10.26 -7.87 -19.73
N ILE A 72 -9.81 -8.19 -18.51
CA ILE A 72 -10.37 -7.66 -17.26
C ILE A 72 -10.23 -6.13 -17.24
N TRP A 73 -9.04 -5.61 -17.54
CA TRP A 73 -8.82 -4.17 -17.62
C TRP A 73 -9.72 -3.52 -18.67
N THR A 74 -9.79 -4.10 -19.88
CA THR A 74 -10.60 -3.58 -20.99
C THR A 74 -12.08 -3.54 -20.62
N PHE A 75 -12.58 -4.60 -19.98
CA PHE A 75 -13.95 -4.67 -19.49
C PHE A 75 -14.22 -3.60 -18.42
N LEU A 76 -13.37 -3.51 -17.39
CA LEU A 76 -13.54 -2.55 -16.29
C LEU A 76 -13.40 -1.10 -16.77
N SER A 77 -12.51 -0.84 -17.73
CA SER A 77 -12.34 0.48 -18.35
C SER A 77 -13.62 0.93 -19.06
N LYS A 78 -14.24 0.06 -19.85
CA LYS A 78 -15.53 0.36 -20.50
C LYS A 78 -16.66 0.50 -19.48
N ALA A 79 -16.65 -0.30 -18.43
CA ALA A 79 -17.64 -0.25 -17.37
C ALA A 79 -17.59 1.10 -16.62
N GLN A 80 -16.41 1.58 -16.23
CA GLN A 80 -16.28 2.86 -15.52
C GLN A 80 -16.57 4.07 -16.42
N GLU A 81 -16.30 4.00 -17.73
CA GLU A 81 -16.68 5.05 -18.68
C GLU A 81 -18.21 5.20 -18.79
N LYS A 82 -18.92 4.07 -18.84
CA LYS A 82 -20.38 4.06 -19.02
C LYS A 82 -21.15 4.24 -17.72
N PHE A 83 -20.65 3.65 -16.63
CA PHE A 83 -21.37 3.49 -15.36
C PHE A 83 -20.61 4.08 -14.16
N GLY A 84 -19.53 4.82 -14.39
CA GLY A 84 -18.78 5.48 -13.33
C GLY A 84 -19.49 6.70 -12.76
N VAL A 85 -18.72 7.57 -12.10
CA VAL A 85 -19.24 8.79 -11.47
C VAL A 85 -19.91 9.70 -12.49
N GLY A 86 -21.12 10.16 -12.19
CA GLY A 86 -21.88 11.07 -13.06
C GLY A 86 -22.63 10.39 -14.20
N THR A 87 -22.71 9.06 -14.22
CA THR A 87 -23.56 8.34 -15.16
C THR A 87 -25.04 8.72 -15.01
N THR A 88 -25.77 8.73 -16.13
CA THR A 88 -27.23 8.87 -16.17
C THR A 88 -27.94 7.51 -16.26
N SER A 89 -27.18 6.41 -16.24
CA SER A 89 -27.73 5.06 -16.27
C SER A 89 -28.39 4.69 -14.94
N THR A 90 -29.28 3.69 -14.97
CA THR A 90 -29.81 3.08 -13.75
C THR A 90 -28.75 2.31 -12.98
N PHE A 91 -27.72 1.82 -13.67
CA PHE A 91 -26.61 1.09 -13.06
C PHE A 91 -25.43 2.02 -12.77
N HIS A 92 -24.95 1.97 -11.53
CA HIS A 92 -23.81 2.75 -11.04
C HIS A 92 -22.74 1.79 -10.53
N LEU A 93 -21.56 1.83 -11.15
CA LEU A 93 -20.43 0.94 -10.84
C LEU A 93 -19.81 1.27 -9.48
N PHE A 94 -19.69 2.56 -9.18
CA PHE A 94 -19.38 3.05 -7.84
C PHE A 94 -20.67 3.59 -7.27
N GLY A 95 -21.04 3.13 -6.07
CA GLY A 95 -22.39 3.28 -5.55
C GLY A 95 -22.93 4.72 -5.66
N PRO A 96 -24.23 4.90 -5.97
CA PRO A 96 -24.79 6.24 -6.19
C PRO A 96 -24.73 7.11 -4.92
N PRO A 97 -24.67 8.45 -5.07
CA PRO A 97 -24.74 9.36 -3.94
C PRO A 97 -26.10 9.26 -3.22
N GLY A 98 -26.10 9.19 -1.89
CA GLY A 98 -27.33 9.21 -1.07
C GLY A 98 -27.26 8.33 0.19
N LYS A 99 -28.23 8.52 1.10
CA LYS A 99 -28.43 7.67 2.28
C LYS A 99 -28.91 6.29 1.81
N LYS A 100 -28.01 5.31 1.81
CA LYS A 100 -28.35 3.90 1.60
C LYS A 100 -28.42 3.18 2.94
N ASP A 101 -29.16 2.09 2.95
CA ASP A 101 -29.04 1.07 3.98
C ASP A 101 -27.55 0.72 4.16
N PRO A 102 -27.01 0.73 5.40
CA PRO A 102 -25.61 0.37 5.67
C PRO A 102 -25.20 -0.99 5.10
N SER A 103 -26.13 -1.93 4.93
CA SER A 103 -25.92 -3.25 4.33
C SER A 103 -25.72 -3.23 2.81
N LEU A 104 -26.07 -2.13 2.14
CA LEU A 104 -25.97 -1.95 0.69
C LEU A 104 -24.81 -1.02 0.27
N LYS A 105 -23.84 -0.79 1.16
CA LYS A 105 -22.65 0.04 0.89
C LYS A 105 -21.45 -0.80 0.47
N ASP A 106 -20.62 -0.23 -0.40
CA ASP A 106 -19.35 -0.81 -0.87
C ASP A 106 -19.53 -2.18 -1.56
N LEU A 107 -20.60 -2.33 -2.37
CA LEU A 107 -20.88 -3.56 -3.12
C LEU A 107 -20.03 -3.62 -4.39
N LEU A 108 -19.25 -4.70 -4.55
CA LEU A 108 -18.22 -4.91 -5.59
C LEU A 108 -17.03 -3.94 -5.46
N PHE A 109 -17.29 -2.63 -5.48
CA PHE A 109 -16.31 -1.57 -5.32
C PHE A 109 -16.72 -0.66 -4.17
N LYS A 110 -15.76 0.08 -3.62
CA LYS A 110 -16.07 1.13 -2.64
C LYS A 110 -16.96 2.18 -3.27
N ASP A 111 -18.00 2.61 -2.55
CA ASP A 111 -18.89 3.69 -2.99
C ASP A 111 -18.11 5.01 -3.16
N SER A 112 -17.02 5.16 -2.42
CA SER A 112 -16.12 6.32 -2.48
C SER A 112 -15.10 6.25 -3.62
N ALA A 113 -15.08 5.18 -4.41
CA ALA A 113 -14.20 5.08 -5.56
C ALA A 113 -14.69 5.99 -6.67
N VAL A 114 -13.79 6.75 -7.27
CA VAL A 114 -14.11 7.64 -8.40
C VAL A 114 -13.66 7.06 -9.74
N GLN A 115 -12.63 6.22 -9.72
CA GLN A 115 -12.02 5.65 -10.90
C GLN A 115 -11.22 4.40 -10.52
N LEU A 116 -11.09 3.47 -11.47
CA LEU A 116 -10.12 2.37 -11.41
C LEU A 116 -8.91 2.71 -12.28
N LYS A 117 -7.72 2.61 -11.69
CA LYS A 117 -6.45 2.84 -12.38
C LYS A 117 -5.73 1.52 -12.63
N ARG A 118 -5.24 1.33 -13.86
CA ARG A 118 -4.46 0.15 -14.23
C ARG A 118 -3.15 0.13 -13.44
N THR A 119 -2.86 -1.01 -12.81
CA THR A 119 -1.57 -1.27 -12.15
C THR A 119 -0.52 -1.66 -13.21
N PRO A 120 0.74 -1.23 -13.05
CA PRO A 120 1.83 -1.70 -13.90
C PRO A 120 1.99 -3.23 -13.82
N ALA A 121 2.39 -3.87 -14.92
CA ALA A 121 2.54 -5.33 -14.98
C ALA A 121 3.58 -5.89 -13.99
N MET A 122 4.59 -5.09 -13.64
CA MET A 122 5.63 -5.49 -12.67
C MET A 122 5.16 -5.42 -11.21
N MET A 123 3.94 -4.93 -10.96
CA MET A 123 3.42 -4.73 -9.60
C MET A 123 2.90 -6.05 -9.02
N ASP A 124 3.58 -6.56 -7.99
CA ASP A 124 3.07 -7.66 -7.17
C ASP A 124 2.41 -7.14 -5.88
N SER A 125 1.91 -8.06 -5.04
CA SER A 125 1.23 -7.70 -3.79
C SER A 125 2.14 -6.99 -2.80
N GLN A 126 3.43 -7.34 -2.73
CA GLN A 126 4.37 -6.73 -1.79
C GLN A 126 4.73 -5.31 -2.22
N LEU A 127 4.99 -5.11 -3.52
CA LEU A 127 5.23 -3.78 -4.09
C LEU A 127 3.98 -2.91 -4.01
N TYR A 128 2.80 -3.47 -4.26
CA TYR A 128 1.54 -2.73 -4.17
C TYR A 128 1.25 -2.24 -2.75
N LEU A 129 1.50 -3.10 -1.75
CA LEU A 129 1.30 -2.77 -0.34
C LEU A 129 2.38 -1.81 0.21
N GLY A 130 3.58 -1.84 -0.37
CA GLY A 130 4.73 -1.08 0.09
C GLY A 130 5.38 -1.70 1.33
N PHE A 131 6.64 -1.34 1.56
CA PHE A 131 7.48 -1.98 2.58
C PHE A 131 6.91 -1.89 4.00
N GLU A 132 6.49 -0.70 4.43
CA GLU A 132 6.04 -0.46 5.81
C GLU A 132 4.76 -1.24 6.13
N TYR A 133 3.72 -1.09 5.31
CA TYR A 133 2.43 -1.76 5.54
C TYR A 133 2.56 -3.28 5.39
N TYR A 134 3.31 -3.76 4.40
CA TYR A 134 3.57 -5.19 4.24
C TYR A 134 4.33 -5.77 5.45
N SER A 135 5.36 -5.08 5.93
CA SER A 135 6.12 -5.49 7.13
C SER A 135 5.25 -5.50 8.39
N ALA A 136 4.34 -4.54 8.54
CA ALA A 136 3.40 -4.50 9.65
C ALA A 136 2.44 -5.70 9.64
N ILE A 137 1.89 -6.07 8.47
CA ILE A 137 1.05 -7.27 8.32
C ILE A 137 1.84 -8.53 8.69
N GLN A 138 3.07 -8.66 8.20
CA GLN A 138 3.92 -9.80 8.52
C GLN A 138 4.22 -9.89 10.02
N SER A 139 4.40 -8.75 10.70
CA SER A 139 4.67 -8.69 12.14
C SER A 139 3.48 -9.15 12.98
N LEU A 140 2.25 -8.94 12.50
CA LEU A 140 1.03 -9.43 13.16
C LEU A 140 0.79 -10.93 12.91
N GLN A 141 1.20 -11.45 11.76
CA GLN A 141 0.93 -12.83 11.35
C GLN A 141 1.99 -13.83 11.82
N LYS A 142 3.25 -13.39 11.93
CA LYS A 142 4.34 -14.23 12.40
C LYS A 142 4.51 -14.01 13.90
N ASP A 143 4.16 -15.02 14.70
CA ASP A 143 4.47 -15.07 16.13
C ASP A 143 5.93 -14.68 16.36
N ASN A 144 6.17 -13.48 16.89
CA ASN A 144 7.36 -13.02 17.60
C ASN A 144 8.72 -13.62 17.17
N LEU A 145 8.97 -13.81 15.88
CA LEU A 145 10.27 -14.25 15.38
C LEU A 145 11.18 -13.03 15.26
N ASN A 146 11.72 -12.63 16.40
CA ASN A 146 12.87 -11.74 16.56
C ASN A 146 12.76 -10.44 15.76
N SER A 147 11.99 -9.47 16.28
CA SER A 147 12.12 -8.06 15.88
C SER A 147 13.57 -7.54 15.98
N ASP A 148 14.42 -8.20 16.75
CA ASP A 148 15.87 -7.94 16.91
C ASP A 148 16.76 -8.48 15.77
N ARG A 149 16.24 -9.16 14.74
CA ARG A 149 17.06 -9.77 13.67
C ARG A 149 17.05 -9.06 12.32
N ARG A 150 16.52 -7.84 12.20
CA ARG A 150 17.21 -6.86 11.34
C ARG A 150 18.41 -6.35 12.14
N GLY A 151 19.34 -7.27 12.46
CA GLY A 151 20.61 -6.92 13.05
C GLY A 151 21.28 -5.88 12.17
N ASN A 152 22.18 -5.07 12.75
CA ASN A 152 22.90 -3.93 12.15
C ASN A 152 23.76 -4.25 10.91
N LYS A 153 23.35 -5.22 10.09
CA LYS A 153 24.02 -5.73 8.93
C LYS A 153 23.35 -5.21 7.68
N THR A 154 24.15 -4.80 6.73
CA THR A 154 23.69 -4.28 5.45
C THR A 154 23.63 -5.41 4.43
N ARG A 155 22.44 -5.70 3.88
CA ARG A 155 22.29 -6.64 2.76
C ARG A 155 22.63 -5.93 1.44
N TRP A 156 23.81 -6.19 0.90
CA TRP A 156 24.23 -5.70 -0.41
C TRP A 156 23.62 -6.54 -1.54
N CYS A 157 23.12 -5.90 -2.60
CA CYS A 157 22.62 -6.58 -3.78
C CYS A 157 23.68 -6.62 -4.88
N ALA A 158 24.10 -7.83 -5.23
CA ALA A 158 25.06 -8.11 -6.29
C ALA A 158 24.36 -8.55 -7.58
N VAL A 159 24.78 -8.00 -8.71
CA VAL A 159 24.25 -8.33 -10.04
C VAL A 159 25.09 -9.45 -10.66
N GLY A 160 24.48 -10.62 -10.80
CA GLY A 160 25.12 -11.81 -11.36
C GLY A 160 26.17 -12.46 -10.45
N LYS A 161 26.77 -13.54 -10.96
CA LYS A 161 27.64 -14.45 -10.17
C LYS A 161 28.98 -13.81 -9.78
N ASN A 162 29.56 -13.01 -10.66
CA ASN A 162 30.89 -12.42 -10.43
C ASN A 162 30.85 -11.41 -9.28
N GLU A 163 29.84 -10.53 -9.26
CA GLU A 163 29.65 -9.60 -8.15
C GLU A 163 29.29 -10.34 -6.86
N LYS A 164 28.48 -11.40 -6.93
CA LYS A 164 28.14 -12.22 -5.76
C LYS A 164 29.39 -12.82 -5.12
N SER A 165 30.29 -13.42 -5.89
CA SER A 165 31.55 -13.96 -5.38
C SER A 165 32.41 -12.89 -4.72
N LYS A 166 32.49 -11.69 -5.30
CA LYS A 166 33.21 -10.55 -4.70
C LYS A 166 32.55 -10.08 -3.41
N CYS A 167 31.23 -9.99 -3.38
CA CYS A 167 30.45 -9.62 -2.21
C CYS A 167 30.64 -10.64 -1.09
N ASP A 168 30.65 -11.94 -1.40
CA ASP A 168 30.83 -12.99 -0.39
C ASP A 168 32.19 -12.90 0.29
N LEU A 169 33.24 -12.59 -0.46
CA LEU A 169 34.55 -12.29 0.13
C LEU A 169 34.48 -11.08 1.07
N TRP A 170 33.78 -10.02 0.67
CA TRP A 170 33.58 -8.83 1.53
C TRP A 170 32.77 -9.16 2.78
N SER A 171 31.75 -10.01 2.68
CA SER A 171 30.95 -10.49 3.81
C SER A 171 31.82 -11.23 4.84
N VAL A 172 32.73 -12.10 4.38
CA VAL A 172 33.69 -12.80 5.26
C VAL A 172 34.66 -11.82 5.91
N VAL A 173 35.25 -10.90 5.15
CA VAL A 173 36.26 -9.93 5.65
C VAL A 173 35.65 -8.93 6.64
N SER A 174 34.37 -8.58 6.46
CA SER A 174 33.63 -7.68 7.34
C SER A 174 33.03 -8.37 8.58
N ASN A 175 33.39 -9.63 8.85
CA ASN A 175 32.80 -10.44 9.92
C ASN A 175 31.26 -10.47 9.88
N GLY A 176 30.68 -10.43 8.68
CA GLY A 176 29.24 -10.46 8.47
C GLY A 176 28.50 -9.16 8.77
N GLU A 177 29.19 -8.01 8.88
CA GLU A 177 28.53 -6.69 8.84
C GLU A 177 27.84 -6.43 7.49
N VAL A 178 28.35 -7.03 6.42
CA VAL A 178 27.70 -7.05 5.10
C VAL A 178 27.22 -8.45 4.78
N GLU A 179 25.97 -8.57 4.35
CA GLU A 179 25.38 -9.80 3.83
C GLU A 179 25.08 -9.63 2.34
N CYS A 180 25.13 -10.72 1.57
CA CYS A 180 25.08 -10.63 0.11
C CYS A 180 23.84 -11.30 -0.46
N THR A 181 23.06 -10.52 -1.18
CA THR A 181 21.95 -10.98 -2.01
C THR A 181 22.37 -10.93 -3.48
N VAL A 182 21.81 -11.82 -4.31
CA VAL A 182 22.08 -11.83 -5.76
C VAL A 182 20.79 -11.59 -6.53
N ALA A 183 20.89 -10.87 -7.65
CA ALA A 183 19.84 -10.74 -8.65
C ALA A 183 20.43 -10.79 -10.06
N ASP A 184 19.59 -11.02 -11.07
CA ASP A 184 20.02 -11.16 -12.45
C ASP A 184 20.22 -9.81 -13.16
N SER A 185 19.58 -8.76 -12.67
CA SER A 185 19.70 -7.41 -13.22
C SER A 185 19.67 -6.33 -12.13
N THR A 186 20.16 -5.14 -12.47
CA THR A 186 20.07 -3.94 -11.61
C THR A 186 18.62 -3.60 -11.25
N LYS A 187 17.68 -3.79 -12.18
CA LYS A 187 16.24 -3.57 -11.93
C LYS A 187 15.71 -4.51 -10.85
N ASP A 188 16.11 -5.78 -10.91
CA ASP A 188 15.70 -6.77 -9.91
C ASP A 188 16.30 -6.46 -8.54
N CYS A 189 17.53 -5.96 -8.50
CA CYS A 189 18.10 -5.45 -7.25
C CYS A 189 17.33 -4.25 -6.67
N ILE A 190 16.93 -3.28 -7.51
CA ILE A 190 16.07 -2.16 -7.07
C ILE A 190 14.75 -2.71 -6.50
N VAL A 191 14.12 -3.67 -7.17
CA VAL A 191 12.89 -4.32 -6.67
C VAL A 191 13.12 -5.02 -5.34
N LYS A 192 14.23 -5.76 -5.18
CA LYS A 192 14.60 -6.39 -3.90
C LYS A 192 14.78 -5.38 -2.78
N ILE A 193 15.35 -4.21 -3.07
CA ILE A 193 15.50 -3.13 -2.09
C ILE A 193 14.14 -2.55 -1.71
N MET A 194 13.27 -2.28 -2.70
CA MET A 194 11.90 -1.81 -2.43
C MET A 194 11.09 -2.80 -1.59
N LYS A 195 11.35 -4.10 -1.74
CA LYS A 195 10.75 -5.17 -0.95
C LYS A 195 11.40 -5.36 0.43
N GLY A 196 12.57 -4.77 0.66
CA GLY A 196 13.39 -4.94 1.86
C GLY A 196 14.08 -6.30 1.96
N GLU A 197 14.24 -7.00 0.83
CA GLU A 197 15.06 -8.22 0.73
C GLU A 197 16.55 -7.89 0.62
N ALA A 198 16.88 -6.69 0.12
CA ALA A 198 18.21 -6.10 0.10
C ALA A 198 18.14 -4.66 0.63
N ASP A 199 19.28 -4.06 0.96
CA ASP A 199 19.37 -2.72 1.56
C ASP A 199 20.09 -1.72 0.65
N ALA A 200 21.08 -2.16 -0.13
CA ALA A 200 21.89 -1.27 -0.96
C ALA A 200 22.42 -1.92 -2.25
N ILE A 201 22.70 -1.07 -3.25
CA ILE A 201 23.40 -1.40 -4.50
C ILE A 201 24.12 -0.15 -5.00
N SER A 202 25.29 -0.31 -5.64
CA SER A 202 25.94 0.75 -6.40
C SER A 202 25.45 0.70 -7.86
N VAL A 203 25.02 1.84 -8.39
CA VAL A 203 24.44 1.93 -9.74
C VAL A 203 24.99 3.13 -10.51
N ASP A 204 24.91 3.09 -11.85
CA ASP A 204 25.21 4.27 -12.68
C ASP A 204 24.10 5.33 -12.60
N GLY A 205 24.41 6.54 -13.08
CA GLY A 205 23.51 7.69 -12.99
C GLY A 205 22.14 7.51 -13.64
N GLY A 206 22.01 6.65 -14.66
CA GLY A 206 20.71 6.35 -15.27
C GLY A 206 19.80 5.55 -14.32
N PHE A 207 20.38 4.61 -13.59
CA PHE A 207 19.65 3.87 -12.56
C PHE A 207 19.43 4.66 -11.28
N VAL A 208 20.26 5.67 -10.96
CA VAL A 208 19.96 6.63 -9.88
C VAL A 208 18.63 7.33 -10.13
N TYR A 209 18.37 7.80 -11.36
CA TYR A 209 17.08 8.40 -11.71
C TYR A 209 15.93 7.41 -11.50
N THR A 210 16.08 6.18 -11.98
CA THR A 210 15.05 5.13 -11.86
C THR A 210 14.77 4.80 -10.39
N ALA A 211 15.82 4.61 -9.58
CA ALA A 211 15.73 4.33 -8.15
C ALA A 211 15.08 5.50 -7.39
N GLY A 212 15.39 6.75 -7.77
CA GLY A 212 14.77 7.95 -7.21
C GLY A 212 13.26 8.01 -7.43
N VAL A 213 12.79 7.66 -8.63
CA VAL A 213 11.34 7.58 -8.93
C VAL A 213 10.66 6.48 -8.10
N CYS A 214 11.38 5.40 -7.77
CA CYS A 214 10.92 4.35 -6.87
C CYS A 214 10.91 4.74 -5.38
N GLY A 215 11.42 5.92 -5.02
CA GLY A 215 11.50 6.42 -3.64
C GLY A 215 12.80 6.04 -2.90
N LEU A 216 13.79 5.47 -3.59
CA LEU A 216 15.12 5.26 -3.03
C LEU A 216 15.94 6.55 -3.12
N VAL A 217 16.93 6.70 -2.24
CA VAL A 217 17.76 7.91 -2.15
C VAL A 217 19.24 7.59 -2.34
N PRO A 218 20.03 8.46 -2.99
CA PRO A 218 21.48 8.32 -3.04
C PRO A 218 22.07 8.60 -1.65
N VAL A 219 23.07 7.81 -1.24
CA VAL A 219 23.67 7.88 0.10
C VAL A 219 25.11 8.44 0.08
N MET A 220 25.86 8.22 -0.99
CA MET A 220 27.27 8.65 -1.15
C MET A 220 27.58 9.04 -2.58
#